data_AF-A0A852VJG9-F1
#
_entry.id   AF-A0A852VJG9-F1
#
_cell.length_a   1.000
_cell.length_b   1.000
_cell.length_c   1.000
_cell.angle_alpha   90.00
_cell.angle_beta   90.00
_cell.angle_gamma   90.00
#
_symmetry.space_group_name_H-M   'P 1'
#
loop_
_entity.id
_entity.type
_entity.pdbx_description
1 polymer ?
#
loop_
_entity_poly.entity_id
_entity_poly.type
_entity_poly.pdbx_seq_one_letter_code
_entity_poly.pdbx_strand_id
1 'polypeptide(L)'
;MRDMIKAYTLDDYKKIAAKANEIGAQAQKAGLQYAYHNHNFEFRDFGGHTGYETLLKETDPKLVKFELDCGWMVTSGNNPIDYFTKYPGRYPLMHAKDFPAGTPVNTTSGVDPNHRPTEIGRGHIDFKPIIAAAEKSGLQHIFVEQDPPIEGMTSLEAVAVSYNALRPLV
;
A
#
# COMPACT_ATOMS: atom_id res chain seq x y z
N MET A 1 -11.70 2.54 -26.26
CA MET A 1 -12.56 1.78 -25.33
C MET A 1 -11.63 0.95 -24.47
N ARG A 2 -11.12 1.52 -23.37
CA ARG A 2 -10.24 0.80 -22.43
C ARG A 2 -11.18 -0.05 -21.58
N ASP A 3 -11.01 -1.36 -21.63
CA ASP A 3 -11.85 -2.31 -20.91
C ASP A 3 -11.93 -1.89 -19.44
N MET A 4 -13.14 -1.60 -18.96
CA MET A 4 -13.38 -1.42 -17.54
C MET A 4 -13.05 -2.75 -16.88
N ILE A 5 -11.92 -2.82 -16.20
CA ILE A 5 -11.57 -3.95 -15.34
C ILE A 5 -12.77 -4.17 -14.43
N LYS A 6 -13.37 -5.36 -14.51
CA LYS A 6 -14.53 -5.72 -13.68
C LYS A 6 -14.15 -5.52 -12.22
N ALA A 7 -14.86 -4.63 -11.53
CA ALA A 7 -14.55 -4.31 -10.14
C ALA A 7 -14.71 -5.56 -9.24
N TYR A 8 -13.71 -5.83 -8.40
CA TYR A 8 -13.66 -7.01 -7.52
C TYR A 8 -14.81 -7.06 -6.51
N THR A 9 -15.41 -8.23 -6.31
CA THR A 9 -16.42 -8.46 -5.26
C THR A 9 -15.75 -8.91 -3.94
N LEU A 10 -16.49 -8.91 -2.83
CA LEU A 10 -16.01 -9.50 -1.58
C LEU A 10 -15.64 -10.98 -1.72
N ASP A 11 -16.37 -11.74 -2.54
CA ASP A 11 -16.04 -13.14 -2.79
C ASP A 11 -14.76 -13.29 -3.62
N ASP A 12 -14.41 -12.31 -4.45
CA ASP A 12 -13.11 -12.28 -5.11
C ASP A 12 -11.99 -12.05 -4.09
N TYR A 13 -12.17 -11.17 -3.11
CA TYR A 13 -11.20 -10.97 -2.02
C TYR A 13 -11.02 -12.22 -1.15
N LYS A 14 -12.09 -12.97 -0.86
CA LYS A 14 -11.97 -14.26 -0.16
C LYS A 14 -11.17 -15.28 -0.96
N LYS A 15 -11.38 -15.34 -2.29
CA LYS A 15 -10.58 -16.21 -3.18
C LYS A 15 -9.12 -15.77 -3.22
N ILE A 16 -8.86 -14.46 -3.25
CA ILE A 16 -7.50 -13.91 -3.18
C ILE A 16 -6.84 -14.27 -1.85
N ALA A 17 -7.55 -14.15 -0.72
CA ALA A 17 -7.03 -14.52 0.59
C ALA A 17 -6.69 -16.02 0.69
N ALA A 18 -7.58 -16.89 0.23
CA ALA A 18 -7.32 -18.32 0.15
C ALA A 18 -6.08 -18.62 -0.69
N LYS A 19 -5.95 -17.96 -1.85
CA LYS A 19 -4.78 -18.11 -2.72
C LYS A 19 -3.50 -17.57 -2.09
N ALA A 20 -3.57 -16.45 -1.38
CA ALA A 20 -2.46 -15.87 -0.65
C ALA A 20 -1.95 -16.82 0.45
N ASN A 21 -2.83 -17.52 1.16
CA ASN A 21 -2.44 -18.54 2.14
C ASN A 21 -1.72 -19.73 1.47
N GLU A 22 -2.22 -20.21 0.32
CA GLU A 22 -1.54 -21.27 -0.45
C GLU A 22 -0.14 -20.83 -0.88
N ILE A 23 0.00 -19.61 -1.40
CA ILE A 23 1.28 -19.05 -1.83
C ILE A 23 2.20 -18.85 -0.62
N GLY A 24 1.69 -18.33 0.49
CA GLY A 24 2.43 -18.14 1.73
C GLY A 24 2.98 -19.46 2.29
N ALA A 25 2.20 -20.54 2.25
CA ALA A 25 2.66 -21.87 2.64
C ALA A 25 3.77 -22.41 1.73
N GLN A 26 3.70 -22.14 0.42
CA GLN A 26 4.75 -22.52 -0.52
C GLN A 26 6.02 -21.69 -0.33
N ALA A 27 5.87 -20.37 -0.16
CA ALA A 27 6.96 -19.46 0.14
C ALA A 27 7.68 -19.87 1.43
N GLN A 28 6.95 -20.19 2.50
CA GLN A 28 7.52 -20.63 3.77
C GLN A 28 8.34 -21.92 3.62
N LYS A 29 7.86 -22.91 2.84
CA LYS A 29 8.62 -24.13 2.53
C LYS A 29 9.92 -23.85 1.77
N ALA A 30 9.96 -22.76 1.01
CA ALA A 30 11.15 -22.29 0.30
C ALA A 30 12.03 -21.34 1.13
N GLY A 31 11.70 -21.08 2.40
CA GLY A 31 12.43 -20.13 3.24
C GLY A 31 12.15 -18.65 2.93
N LEU A 32 11.05 -18.36 2.25
CA LEU A 32 10.60 -17.01 1.90
C LEU A 32 9.36 -16.60 2.69
N GLN A 33 9.17 -15.30 2.88
CA GLN A 33 7.96 -14.72 3.45
C GLN A 33 7.13 -14.05 2.35
N TYR A 34 5.90 -14.49 2.15
CA TYR A 34 4.97 -13.81 1.25
C TYR A 34 4.38 -12.55 1.94
N ALA A 35 4.37 -11.44 1.21
CA ALA A 35 3.72 -10.20 1.62
C ALA A 35 2.76 -9.71 0.52
N TYR A 36 1.54 -9.36 0.89
CA TYR A 36 0.54 -8.78 -0.02
C TYR A 36 0.68 -7.25 -0.04
N HIS A 37 0.84 -6.67 -1.24
CA HIS A 37 0.87 -5.22 -1.48
C HIS A 37 -0.52 -4.71 -1.87
N ASN A 38 -0.97 -3.61 -1.26
CA ASN A 38 -2.27 -3.00 -1.55
C ASN A 38 -2.20 -1.87 -2.59
N HIS A 39 -3.28 -1.73 -3.34
CA HIS A 39 -3.60 -0.49 -4.05
C HIS A 39 -4.79 0.21 -3.38
N ASN A 40 -5.38 1.19 -4.07
CA ASN A 40 -6.50 1.98 -3.58
C ASN A 40 -7.86 1.24 -3.69
N PHE A 41 -8.00 0.30 -4.62
CA PHE A 41 -9.28 -0.33 -4.94
C PHE A 41 -9.73 -1.36 -3.89
N GLU A 42 -8.81 -1.93 -3.13
CA GLU A 42 -9.08 -2.84 -2.01
C GLU A 42 -9.85 -2.16 -0.87
N PHE A 43 -9.74 -0.83 -0.78
CA PHE A 43 -10.41 -0.02 0.22
C PHE A 43 -11.83 0.41 -0.17
N ARG A 44 -12.35 -0.04 -1.31
CA ARG A 44 -13.75 0.20 -1.67
C ARG A 44 -14.66 -0.34 -0.57
N ASP A 45 -15.63 0.47 -0.17
CA ASP A 45 -16.63 0.09 0.82
C ASP A 45 -17.69 -0.86 0.23
N PHE A 46 -17.95 -1.96 0.94
CA PHE A 46 -18.99 -2.94 0.67
C PHE A 46 -20.04 -3.00 1.79
N GLY A 47 -20.37 -1.84 2.37
CA GLY A 47 -21.40 -1.71 3.42
C GLY A 47 -20.82 -1.76 4.84
N GLY A 48 -19.75 -1.00 5.09
CA GLY A 48 -19.02 -0.94 6.35
C GLY A 48 -17.82 -1.89 6.44
N HIS A 49 -17.42 -2.51 5.32
CA HIS A 49 -16.28 -3.41 5.26
C HIS A 49 -15.59 -3.32 3.90
N THR A 50 -14.27 -3.45 3.88
CA THR A 50 -13.49 -3.35 2.64
C THR A 50 -12.94 -4.71 2.20
N GLY A 51 -12.54 -4.80 0.93
CA GLY A 51 -11.78 -5.95 0.43
C GLY A 51 -10.47 -6.13 1.19
N TYR A 52 -9.81 -5.02 1.55
CA TYR A 52 -8.57 -5.03 2.31
C TYR A 52 -8.75 -5.63 3.71
N GLU A 53 -9.82 -5.25 4.42
CA GLU A 53 -10.12 -5.85 5.72
C GLU A 53 -10.51 -7.34 5.60
N THR A 54 -11.15 -7.75 4.50
CA THR A 54 -11.40 -9.17 4.20
C THR A 54 -10.07 -9.91 4.05
N LEU A 55 -9.10 -9.38 3.30
CA LEU A 55 -7.77 -9.99 3.15
C LEU A 55 -7.06 -10.13 4.50
N LEU A 56 -7.08 -9.09 5.34
CA LEU A 56 -6.46 -9.13 6.66
C LEU A 56 -7.07 -10.20 7.57
N LYS A 57 -8.39 -10.38 7.51
CA LYS A 57 -9.16 -11.32 8.33
C LYS A 57 -8.98 -12.77 7.87
N GLU A 58 -9.00 -13.01 6.56
CA GLU A 58 -9.06 -14.35 5.97
C GLU A 58 -7.67 -14.94 5.67
N THR A 59 -6.59 -14.19 5.93
CA THR A 59 -5.21 -14.68 5.77
C THR A 59 -4.56 -15.06 7.10
N ASP A 60 -3.81 -16.18 7.12
CA ASP A 60 -3.04 -16.60 8.30
C ASP A 60 -1.83 -15.67 8.48
N PRO A 61 -1.69 -14.96 9.62
CA PRO A 61 -0.59 -14.03 9.86
C PRO A 61 0.80 -14.69 9.93
N LYS A 62 0.88 -16.03 9.99
CA LYS A 62 2.13 -16.81 9.89
C LYS A 62 2.54 -17.09 8.45
N LEU A 63 1.59 -17.07 7.52
CA LEU A 63 1.81 -17.36 6.11
C LEU A 63 1.86 -16.08 5.27
N VAL A 64 1.04 -15.10 5.62
CA VAL A 64 0.83 -13.87 4.85
C VAL A 64 1.08 -12.64 5.71
N LYS A 65 2.10 -11.89 5.31
CA LYS A 65 2.36 -10.52 5.76
C LYS A 65 1.79 -9.53 4.74
N PHE A 66 1.88 -8.25 5.05
CA PHE A 66 1.43 -7.18 4.19
C PHE A 66 2.55 -6.17 3.99
N GLU A 67 2.66 -5.66 2.77
CA GLU A 67 3.40 -4.45 2.44
C GLU A 67 2.41 -3.32 2.33
N LEU A 68 2.42 -2.42 3.31
CA LEU A 68 1.45 -1.33 3.31
C LEU A 68 1.91 -0.21 2.38
N ASP A 69 1.23 -0.04 1.24
CA ASP A 69 1.38 1.17 0.45
C ASP A 69 0.57 2.29 1.10
N CYS A 70 1.30 3.18 1.76
CA CYS A 70 0.73 4.29 2.52
C CYS A 70 0.15 5.35 1.58
N GLY A 71 0.71 5.52 0.39
CA GLY A 71 0.21 6.48 -0.59
C GLY A 71 -1.15 6.06 -1.12
N TRP A 72 -1.25 4.83 -1.62
CA TRP A 72 -2.51 4.30 -2.13
C TRP A 72 -3.59 4.27 -1.05
N MET A 73 -3.24 3.93 0.18
CA MET A 73 -4.19 3.98 1.30
C MET A 73 -4.69 5.41 1.57
N VAL A 74 -3.81 6.41 1.62
CA VAL A 74 -4.23 7.81 1.83
C VAL A 74 -5.15 8.28 0.70
N THR A 75 -4.83 7.99 -0.56
CA THR A 75 -5.70 8.35 -1.70
C THR A 75 -7.03 7.61 -1.72
N SER A 76 -7.16 6.51 -0.97
CA SER A 76 -8.45 5.83 -0.77
C SER A 76 -9.30 6.46 0.33
N GLY A 77 -8.80 7.49 1.03
CA GLY A 77 -9.44 8.15 2.16
C GLY A 77 -9.18 7.46 3.51
N ASN A 78 -8.25 6.52 3.58
CA ASN A 78 -7.90 5.76 4.79
C ASN A 78 -6.58 6.24 5.41
N ASN A 79 -6.40 6.04 6.71
CA ASN A 79 -5.20 6.47 7.44
C ASN A 79 -4.28 5.28 7.77
N PRO A 80 -3.03 5.24 7.25
CA PRO A 80 -2.06 4.18 7.55
C PRO A 80 -1.79 3.94 9.03
N ILE A 81 -1.82 5.00 9.85
CA ILE A 81 -1.55 4.89 11.29
C ILE A 81 -2.59 4.00 11.98
N ASP A 82 -3.85 4.06 11.55
CA ASP A 82 -4.93 3.26 12.14
C ASP A 82 -4.68 1.77 11.89
N TYR A 83 -4.16 1.41 10.72
CA TYR A 83 -3.86 0.03 10.36
C TYR A 83 -2.63 -0.50 11.09
N PHE A 84 -1.52 0.26 11.13
CA PHE A 84 -0.35 -0.11 11.93
C PHE A 84 -0.70 -0.32 13.41
N THR A 85 -1.59 0.53 13.96
CA THR A 85 -2.04 0.42 15.34
C THR A 85 -2.95 -0.78 15.58
N LYS A 86 -3.89 -1.05 14.67
CA LYS A 86 -4.90 -2.12 14.79
C LYS A 86 -4.32 -3.51 14.53
N TYR A 87 -3.27 -3.62 13.71
CA TYR A 87 -2.71 -4.90 13.27
C TYR A 87 -1.18 -5.00 13.45
N PRO A 88 -0.67 -4.88 14.69
CA PRO A 88 0.77 -4.98 14.95
C PRO A 88 1.35 -6.31 14.45
N GLY A 89 2.53 -6.27 13.83
CA GLY A 89 3.22 -7.43 13.28
C GLY A 89 2.67 -7.97 11.95
N ARG A 90 1.65 -7.33 11.35
CA ARG A 90 1.17 -7.65 10.00
C ARG A 90 1.96 -6.97 8.89
N TYR A 91 2.60 -5.83 9.18
CA TYR A 91 3.24 -4.97 8.20
C TYR A 91 4.76 -4.84 8.39
N PRO A 92 5.55 -5.89 8.10
CA PRO A 92 7.01 -5.78 8.13
C PRO A 92 7.55 -4.91 6.98
N LEU A 93 6.75 -4.65 5.95
CA LEU A 93 7.15 -3.87 4.78
C LEU A 93 6.18 -2.68 4.61
N MET A 94 6.68 -1.55 4.11
CA MET A 94 5.85 -0.45 3.65
C MET A 94 6.39 0.17 2.37
N HIS A 95 5.47 0.66 1.55
CA HIS A 95 5.78 1.57 0.46
C HIS A 95 5.51 3.01 0.89
N ALA A 96 6.53 3.85 0.73
CA ALA A 96 6.41 5.29 0.76
C ALA A 96 6.17 5.77 -0.68
N LYS A 97 4.95 6.26 -0.91
CA LYS A 97 4.47 6.83 -2.18
C LYS A 97 3.68 8.09 -1.84
N ASP A 98 4.00 9.20 -2.50
CA ASP A 98 3.37 10.50 -2.22
C ASP A 98 2.52 10.95 -3.40
N PHE A 99 1.56 11.82 -3.12
CA PHE A 99 0.62 12.35 -4.10
C PHE A 99 0.51 13.87 -3.97
N PRO A 100 0.32 14.61 -5.06
CA PRO A 100 0.10 16.05 -5.01
C PRO A 100 -1.01 16.44 -4.03
N ALA A 101 -0.89 17.63 -3.42
CA ALA A 101 -1.98 18.17 -2.63
C ALA A 101 -3.26 18.33 -3.46
N GLY A 102 -4.40 17.93 -2.89
CA GLY A 102 -5.70 17.99 -3.59
C GLY A 102 -5.99 16.81 -4.50
N THR A 103 -5.16 15.76 -4.52
CA THR A 103 -5.53 14.47 -5.13
C THR A 103 -6.86 13.99 -4.54
N PRO A 104 -7.91 13.75 -5.36
CA PRO A 104 -9.22 13.36 -4.88
C PRO A 104 -9.21 11.96 -4.29
N VAL A 105 -10.20 11.59 -3.48
CA VAL A 105 -10.34 10.20 -3.03
C VAL A 105 -10.77 9.30 -4.18
N ASN A 106 -10.13 8.13 -4.33
CA ASN A 106 -10.48 7.13 -5.34
C ASN A 106 -10.27 5.70 -4.84
N THR A 107 -11.27 4.85 -5.01
CA THR A 107 -11.22 3.40 -4.71
C THR A 107 -11.58 2.54 -5.93
N THR A 108 -11.37 3.07 -7.13
CA THR A 108 -11.59 2.37 -8.41
C THR A 108 -10.28 1.77 -8.89
N SER A 109 -10.37 0.67 -9.63
CA SER A 109 -9.23 0.05 -10.27
C SER A 109 -8.94 0.70 -11.63
N GLY A 110 -7.66 0.72 -12.01
CA GLY A 110 -7.20 1.18 -13.32
C GLY A 110 -6.46 2.51 -13.27
N VAL A 111 -6.11 3.03 -14.44
CA VAL A 111 -5.33 4.26 -14.59
C VAL A 111 -6.26 5.47 -14.49
N ASP A 112 -6.14 6.24 -13.41
CA ASP A 112 -6.77 7.54 -13.27
C ASP A 112 -5.73 8.65 -13.49
N PRO A 113 -5.91 9.52 -14.50
CA PRO A 113 -4.97 10.61 -14.77
C PRO A 113 -4.85 11.62 -13.62
N ASN A 114 -5.82 11.67 -12.69
CA ASN A 114 -5.79 12.52 -11.51
C ASN A 114 -5.09 11.88 -10.30
N HIS A 115 -4.69 10.61 -10.40
CA HIS A 115 -3.98 9.86 -9.36
C HIS A 115 -2.56 9.54 -9.82
N ARG A 116 -1.78 10.59 -10.07
CA ARG A 116 -0.37 10.48 -10.41
C ARG A 116 0.47 10.73 -9.15
N PRO A 117 1.39 9.83 -8.79
CA PRO A 117 2.26 10.06 -7.65
C PRO A 117 3.25 11.19 -7.95
N THR A 118 3.84 11.71 -6.88
CA THR A 118 4.95 12.68 -6.93
C THR A 118 6.07 12.20 -6.02
N GLU A 119 7.25 12.83 -6.11
CA GLU A 119 8.37 12.49 -5.25
C GLU A 119 8.02 12.75 -3.77
N ILE A 120 8.56 11.93 -2.86
CA ILE A 120 8.31 12.10 -1.43
C ILE A 120 8.78 13.49 -0.97
N GLY A 121 7.93 14.19 -0.23
CA GLY A 121 8.19 15.55 0.24
C GLY A 121 7.78 16.65 -0.74
N ARG A 122 7.27 16.29 -1.93
CA ARG A 122 6.61 17.21 -2.87
C ARG A 122 5.10 17.06 -2.90
N GLY A 123 4.57 16.02 -2.27
CA GLY A 123 3.14 15.82 -2.11
C GLY A 123 2.62 16.33 -0.77
N HIS A 124 1.63 15.63 -0.23
CA HIS A 124 0.89 16.07 0.96
C HIS A 124 0.91 15.07 2.13
N ILE A 125 1.54 13.91 1.96
CA ILE A 125 1.54 12.86 2.97
C ILE A 125 2.65 13.12 4.00
N ASP A 126 2.29 13.29 5.27
CA ASP A 126 3.24 13.41 6.38
C ASP A 126 3.71 12.03 6.82
N PHE A 127 4.88 11.63 6.33
CA PHE A 127 5.47 10.31 6.63
C PHE A 127 6.03 10.19 8.05
N LYS A 128 6.32 11.28 8.75
CA LYS A 128 6.94 11.20 10.09
C LYS A 128 6.08 10.44 11.11
N PRO A 129 4.79 10.79 11.32
CA PRO A 129 3.93 10.03 12.23
C PRO A 129 3.60 8.63 11.71
N ILE A 130 3.56 8.43 10.39
CA ILE A 130 3.32 7.13 9.76
C ILE A 130 4.47 6.16 10.08
N ILE A 131 5.72 6.57 9.83
CA ILE A 131 6.91 5.76 10.11
C ILE A 131 6.98 5.43 11.60
N ALA A 132 6.76 6.41 12.48
CA ALA A 132 6.78 6.18 13.93
C ALA A 132 5.71 5.17 14.40
N ALA A 133 4.53 5.12 13.75
CA ALA A 133 3.52 4.10 14.01
C ALA A 133 3.91 2.73 13.44
N ALA A 134 4.47 2.71 12.24
CA ALA A 134 4.92 1.50 11.57
C ALA A 134 6.06 0.80 12.32
N GLU A 135 7.05 1.55 12.82
CA GLU A 135 8.14 1.03 13.65
C GLU A 135 7.60 0.34 14.91
N LYS A 136 6.65 0.97 15.62
CA LYS A 136 5.98 0.36 16.78
C LYS A 136 5.18 -0.89 16.41
N SER A 137 4.71 -0.97 15.17
CA SER A 137 4.01 -2.13 14.60
C SER A 137 4.96 -3.23 14.10
N GLY A 138 6.29 -3.05 14.19
CA GLY A 138 7.28 -4.05 13.77
C GLY A 138 7.69 -3.97 12.29
N LEU A 139 7.67 -2.76 11.71
CA LEU A 139 8.23 -2.49 10.39
C LEU A 139 9.71 -2.88 10.31
N GLN A 140 10.13 -3.41 9.16
CA GLN A 140 11.50 -3.84 8.87
C GLN A 140 12.10 -3.09 7.66
N HIS A 141 11.28 -2.83 6.62
CA HIS A 141 11.74 -2.19 5.40
C HIS A 141 10.77 -1.13 4.89
N ILE A 142 11.34 -0.04 4.39
CA ILE A 142 10.65 1.04 3.67
C ILE A 142 11.17 1.02 2.24
N PHE A 143 10.27 0.94 1.27
CA PHE A 143 10.61 1.09 -0.14
C PHE A 143 10.00 2.39 -0.66
N VAL A 144 10.79 3.16 -1.39
CA VAL A 144 10.29 4.30 -2.16
C VAL A 144 9.70 3.77 -3.45
N GLU A 145 8.42 4.03 -3.69
CA GLU A 145 7.76 3.68 -4.95
C GLU A 145 7.24 4.94 -5.66
N GLN A 146 7.66 5.12 -6.91
CA GLN A 146 7.15 6.18 -7.76
C GLN A 146 6.77 5.62 -9.14
N ASP A 147 5.47 5.63 -9.44
CA ASP A 147 4.97 5.24 -10.76
C ASP A 147 5.19 6.35 -11.79
N PRO A 148 5.33 6.01 -13.07
CA PRO A 148 5.28 6.99 -14.14
C PRO A 148 3.95 7.77 -14.17
N PRO A 149 3.97 9.03 -14.65
CA PRO A 149 5.12 9.71 -15.22
C PRO A 149 5.99 10.41 -14.17
N ILE A 150 7.31 10.40 -14.42
CA ILE A 150 8.27 11.28 -13.73
C ILE A 150 8.48 12.48 -14.65
N GLU A 151 8.09 13.67 -14.20
CA GLU A 151 8.05 14.87 -15.04
C GLU A 151 9.14 15.87 -14.61
N GLY A 152 9.89 16.37 -15.60
CA GLY A 152 10.91 17.41 -15.38
C GLY A 152 12.23 16.91 -14.79
N MET A 153 12.41 15.59 -14.60
CA MET A 153 13.68 14.99 -14.14
C MET A 153 13.80 13.52 -14.57
N THR A 154 14.98 12.94 -14.40
CA THR A 154 15.24 11.51 -14.57
C THR A 154 14.76 10.69 -13.37
N SER A 155 14.56 9.38 -13.56
CA SER A 155 14.20 8.49 -12.46
C SER A 155 15.22 8.46 -11.31
N LEU A 156 16.51 8.67 -11.60
CA LEU A 156 17.56 8.72 -10.59
C LEU A 156 17.53 10.03 -9.78
N GLU A 157 17.16 11.15 -10.41
CA GLU A 157 16.94 12.41 -9.69
C GLU A 157 15.69 12.33 -8.80
N ALA A 158 14.61 11.73 -9.32
CA ALA A 158 13.35 11.58 -8.58
C ALA A 158 13.51 10.69 -7.33
N VAL A 159 14.23 9.57 -7.44
CA VAL A 159 14.52 8.73 -6.26
C VAL A 159 15.48 9.44 -5.30
N ALA A 160 16.40 10.28 -5.77
CA ALA A 160 17.27 11.08 -4.90
C ALA A 160 16.48 12.13 -4.10
N VAL A 161 15.50 12.80 -4.72
CA VAL A 161 14.56 13.71 -4.02
C VAL A 161 13.84 12.95 -2.90
N SER A 162 13.22 11.83 -3.25
CA SER A 162 12.46 11.02 -2.30
C SER A 162 13.33 10.48 -1.16
N TYR A 163 14.53 9.99 -1.47
CA TYR A 163 15.50 9.51 -0.48
C TYR A 163 15.89 10.62 0.50
N ASN A 164 16.21 11.82 0.01
CA ASN A 164 16.61 12.93 0.87
C ASN A 164 15.47 13.41 1.79
N ALA A 165 14.21 13.30 1.35
CA ALA A 165 13.05 13.62 2.17
C ALA A 165 12.81 12.59 3.29
N LEU A 166 13.02 11.29 3.01
CA LEU A 166 12.79 10.21 3.98
C LEU A 166 13.97 9.95 4.91
N ARG A 167 15.21 10.11 4.44
CA ARG A 167 16.42 9.84 5.22
C ARG A 167 16.44 10.45 6.64
N PRO A 168 15.98 11.69 6.89
CA PRO A 168 15.99 12.24 8.26
C PRO A 168 14.91 11.66 9.18
N LEU A 169 14.01 10.80 8.67
CA LEU A 169 12.90 10.21 9.41
C LEU A 169 13.17 8.76 9.87
N VAL A 170 14.30 8.17 9.46
CA VAL A 170 14.66 6.76 9.67
C VAL A 170 16.05 6.60 10.28
#